data_AF-A0A937PRH4-F1
#
_entry.id   AF-A0A937PRH4-F1
#
_cell.length_a   1.000
_cell.length_b   1.000
_cell.length_c   1.000
_cell.angle_alpha   90.00
_cell.angle_beta   90.00
_cell.angle_gamma   90.00
#
_symmetry.space_group_name_H-M   'P 1'
#
loop_
_entity.id
_entity.type
_entity.pdbx_description
1 polymer ?
#
loop_
_entity_poly.entity_id
_entity_poly.type
_entity_poly.pdbx_seq_one_letter_code
_entity_poly.pdbx_strand_id
1 'polypeptide(L)'
;MSLHHPSVEPHATAPRRARPRGAPSSLTRRQWLKRAAAAGAVAAAAPWIVPGSALGLSGSVPASERIVAGGIGIRRRGGNDLRWMLPEKDVQFVA
;
A
#
# COMPACT_ATOMS: atom_id res chain seq x y z
N MET A 1 44.37 -72.81 -32.37
CA MET A 1 43.55 -71.88 -33.19
C MET A 1 42.66 -71.09 -32.24
N SER A 2 42.88 -69.78 -32.18
CA SER A 2 42.44 -68.87 -31.11
C SER A 2 40.95 -68.52 -31.14
N LEU A 3 40.40 -68.35 -29.93
CA LEU A 3 39.07 -67.81 -29.64
C LEU A 3 38.96 -66.36 -30.13
N HIS A 4 37.90 -66.06 -30.89
CA HIS A 4 37.60 -64.71 -31.39
C HIS A 4 36.78 -63.96 -30.33
N HIS A 5 37.35 -62.87 -29.81
CA HIS A 5 36.73 -61.95 -28.85
C HIS A 5 36.01 -60.84 -29.64
N PRO A 6 34.70 -60.56 -29.45
CA PRO A 6 34.10 -59.36 -30.02
C PRO A 6 34.38 -58.15 -29.11
N SER A 7 35.13 -57.19 -29.64
CA SER A 7 35.39 -55.89 -28.99
C SER A 7 34.11 -55.05 -28.93
N VAL A 8 33.68 -54.69 -27.73
CA VAL A 8 32.60 -53.73 -27.48
C VAL A 8 33.21 -52.33 -27.47
N GLU A 9 32.94 -51.54 -28.50
CA GLU A 9 33.29 -50.12 -28.57
C GLU A 9 32.43 -49.31 -27.58
N PRO A 10 33.03 -48.48 -26.69
CA PRO A 10 32.27 -47.65 -25.77
C PRO A 10 31.63 -46.47 -26.52
N HIS A 11 30.29 -46.45 -26.57
CA HIS A 11 29.52 -45.31 -27.05
C HIS A 11 29.78 -44.06 -26.20
N ALA A 12 30.63 -43.18 -26.72
CA ALA A 12 30.89 -41.88 -26.12
C ALA A 12 29.61 -41.02 -26.10
N THR A 13 29.08 -40.77 -24.90
CA THR A 13 27.95 -39.86 -24.67
C THR A 13 28.43 -38.41 -24.71
N ALA A 14 27.97 -37.65 -25.69
CA ALA A 14 28.26 -36.22 -25.80
C ALA A 14 27.66 -35.43 -24.61
N PRO A 15 28.34 -34.40 -24.09
CA PRO A 15 27.83 -33.61 -22.97
C PRO A 15 26.61 -32.77 -23.40
N ARG A 16 25.48 -32.95 -22.72
CA ARG A 16 24.27 -32.11 -22.90
C ARG A 16 24.61 -30.67 -22.54
N ARG A 17 24.58 -29.78 -23.53
CA ARG A 17 24.77 -28.34 -23.37
C ARG A 17 23.70 -27.78 -22.42
N ALA A 18 24.12 -27.25 -21.27
CA ALA A 18 23.21 -26.64 -20.30
C ALA A 18 22.57 -25.37 -20.88
N ARG A 19 21.24 -25.29 -20.84
CA ARG A 19 20.46 -24.14 -21.32
C ARG A 19 20.68 -22.95 -20.36
N PRO A 20 21.03 -21.75 -20.85
CA PRO A 20 21.17 -20.59 -19.98
C PRO A 20 19.81 -20.27 -19.35
N ARG A 21 19.75 -20.30 -18.01
CA ARG A 21 18.59 -19.83 -17.27
C ARG A 21 18.55 -18.31 -17.43
N GLY A 22 17.54 -17.80 -18.15
CA GLY A 22 17.31 -16.37 -18.28
C GLY A 22 17.23 -15.72 -16.89
N ALA A 23 17.83 -14.54 -16.76
CA ALA A 23 17.85 -13.78 -15.53
C ALA A 23 16.40 -13.51 -15.04
N PRO A 24 16.11 -13.62 -13.73
CA PRO A 24 14.76 -13.46 -13.21
C PRO A 24 14.34 -11.99 -13.24
N SER A 25 13.67 -11.58 -14.31
CA SER A 25 13.05 -10.24 -14.44
C SER A 25 11.60 -10.19 -13.95
N SER A 26 11.03 -11.31 -13.50
CA SER A 26 9.63 -11.40 -13.05
C SER A 26 9.51 -11.46 -11.53
N LEU A 27 8.75 -10.55 -10.93
CA LEU A 27 8.34 -10.64 -9.53
C LEU A 27 7.70 -12.01 -9.27
N THR A 28 8.31 -12.81 -8.39
CA THR A 28 7.74 -14.12 -8.06
C THR A 28 6.48 -13.94 -7.21
N ARG A 29 5.50 -14.83 -7.36
CA ARG A 29 4.26 -14.85 -6.54
C ARG A 29 4.55 -14.71 -5.03
N ARG A 30 5.58 -15.41 -4.55
CA ARG A 30 6.04 -15.35 -3.15
C ARG A 30 6.54 -13.96 -2.75
N GLN A 31 7.31 -13.29 -3.61
CA GLN A 31 7.79 -11.92 -3.35
C GLN A 31 6.63 -10.91 -3.37
N TRP A 32 5.67 -11.07 -4.29
CA TRP A 32 4.48 -10.22 -4.33
C TRP A 32 3.65 -10.35 -3.05
N LEU A 33 3.35 -11.58 -2.61
CA LEU A 33 2.59 -11.81 -1.37
C LEU A 33 3.29 -11.24 -0.14
N LYS A 34 4.60 -11.40 -0.03
CA LYS A 34 5.39 -10.80 1.07
C LYS A 34 5.30 -9.28 1.07
N ARG A 35 5.42 -8.66 -0.10
CA ARG A 35 5.31 -7.19 -0.24
C ARG A 35 3.90 -6.69 0.04
N ALA A 36 2.87 -7.38 -0.45
CA ALA A 36 1.49 -7.05 -0.20
C ALA A 36 1.14 -7.17 1.30
N ALA A 37 1.61 -8.23 1.97
CA ALA A 37 1.44 -8.39 3.42
C ALA A 37 2.16 -7.30 4.22
N ALA A 38 3.41 -6.96 3.86
CA ALA A 38 4.15 -5.88 4.50
C ALA A 38 3.47 -4.52 4.30
N ALA A 39 3.02 -4.21 3.08
CA ALA A 39 2.29 -2.98 2.79
C ALA A 39 0.93 -2.94 3.50
N GLY A 40 0.20 -4.06 3.54
CA GLY A 40 -1.06 -4.19 4.26
C GLY A 40 -0.92 -4.00 5.76
N ALA A 41 0.17 -4.51 6.36
CA ALA A 41 0.45 -4.32 7.78
C ALA A 41 0.70 -2.84 8.12
N VAL A 42 1.46 -2.13 7.29
CA VAL A 42 1.68 -0.68 7.47
C VAL A 42 0.39 0.10 7.27
N ALA A 43 -0.41 -0.22 6.26
CA ALA A 43 -1.70 0.43 6.03
C ALA A 43 -2.70 0.19 7.18
N ALA A 44 -2.68 -1.00 7.81
CA ALA A 44 -3.51 -1.31 8.96
C ALA A 44 -3.02 -0.62 10.25
N ALA A 45 -1.71 -0.37 10.38
CA ALA A 45 -1.13 0.33 11.52
C ALA A 45 -1.17 1.86 11.36
N ALA A 46 -1.16 2.39 10.14
CA ALA A 46 -1.21 3.82 9.84
C ALA A 46 -2.33 4.61 10.54
N PRO A 47 -3.59 4.14 10.64
CA PRO A 47 -4.66 4.93 11.28
C PRO A 47 -4.47 5.14 12.79
N TRP A 48 -3.48 4.50 13.43
CA TRP A 48 -3.19 4.69 14.85
C TRP A 48 -2.36 5.95 15.14
N ILE A 49 -1.72 6.53 14.13
CA ILE A 49 -0.96 7.77 14.27
C ILE A 49 -1.89 8.93 13.93
N VAL A 50 -2.68 9.37 14.92
CA VAL A 50 -3.58 10.53 14.79
C VAL A 50 -2.98 11.77 15.46
N PRO A 51 -3.23 12.99 14.92
CA PRO A 51 -2.81 14.22 15.59
C PRO A 51 -3.46 14.36 16.97
N GLY A 52 -2.72 14.88 17.95
CA GLY A 52 -3.28 15.19 19.28
C GLY A 52 -4.49 16.12 19.23
N SER A 53 -4.57 16.98 18.22
CA SER A 53 -5.74 17.85 18.01
C SER A 53 -7.02 17.11 17.63
N ALA A 54 -6.91 15.93 17.00
CA ALA A 54 -8.07 15.08 16.73
C ALA A 54 -8.66 14.49 18.03
N LEU A 55 -7.81 14.32 19.06
CA LEU A 55 -8.18 13.86 20.39
C LEU A 55 -8.60 14.99 21.35
N GLY A 56 -8.63 16.24 20.89
CA GLY A 56 -8.95 17.39 21.73
C GLY A 56 -7.82 17.83 22.66
N LEU A 57 -6.58 17.42 22.40
CA LEU A 57 -5.43 17.85 23.21
C LEU A 57 -5.10 19.33 22.95
N SER A 58 -4.38 19.95 23.89
CA SER A 58 -3.94 21.36 23.81
C SER A 58 -5.08 22.37 23.64
N GLY A 59 -6.26 22.08 24.21
CA GLY A 59 -7.44 22.96 24.14
C GLY A 59 -8.15 22.97 22.78
N SER A 60 -7.78 22.07 21.87
CA SER A 60 -8.48 21.90 20.59
C SER A 60 -9.82 21.19 20.77
N VAL A 61 -10.77 21.44 19.85
CA VAL A 61 -12.01 20.68 19.80
C VAL A 61 -11.72 19.29 19.21
N PRO A 62 -12.09 18.19 19.88
CA PRO A 62 -11.88 16.84 19.37
C PRO A 62 -12.67 16.63 18.07
N ALA A 63 -12.16 15.78 17.20
CA ALA A 63 -12.71 15.59 15.85
C ALA A 63 -14.19 15.13 15.85
N SER A 64 -14.61 14.40 16.88
CA SER A 64 -15.99 13.92 17.06
C SER A 64 -16.98 15.00 17.44
N GLU A 65 -16.52 16.15 17.92
CA GLU A 65 -17.35 17.26 18.40
C GLU A 65 -17.36 18.44 17.41
N ARG A 66 -16.64 18.34 16.29
CA ARG A 66 -16.62 19.40 15.27
C ARG A 66 -17.86 19.33 14.38
N ILE A 67 -18.44 20.50 14.10
CA ILE A 67 -19.53 20.67 13.15
C ILE A 67 -18.91 21.02 11.79
N VAL A 68 -18.94 20.07 10.86
CA VAL A 68 -18.50 20.31 9.48
C VAL A 68 -19.64 20.98 8.70
N ALA A 69 -19.42 22.23 8.33
CA ALA A 69 -20.41 23.05 7.63
C ALA A 69 -20.06 23.19 6.14
N GLY A 70 -21.05 22.96 5.28
CA GLY A 70 -20.98 23.25 3.85
C GLY A 70 -22.12 24.17 3.43
N GLY A 71 -21.88 25.01 2.43
CA GLY A 71 -22.73 26.12 2.05
C GLY A 71 -23.06 26.14 0.57
N ILE A 72 -24.34 25.98 0.24
CA ILE A 72 -24.85 26.22 -1.12
C ILE A 72 -25.70 27.50 -1.08
N GLY A 73 -25.36 28.48 -1.94
CA GLY A 73 -26.07 29.75 -1.99
C GLY A 73 -25.72 30.72 -0.84
N ILE A 74 -24.43 30.86 -0.51
CA ILE A 74 -23.93 31.79 0.51
C ILE A 74 -23.95 33.24 0.00
N ARG A 75 -25.15 33.81 -0.03
CA ARG A 75 -25.40 35.24 -0.28
C ARG A 75 -26.15 35.81 0.92
N ARG A 76 -26.46 37.11 0.93
CA ARG A 76 -27.18 37.87 1.98
C ARG A 76 -27.40 37.11 3.31
N ARG A 77 -28.51 36.36 3.44
CA ARG A 77 -28.88 35.68 4.69
C ARG A 77 -27.95 34.50 5.03
N GLY A 78 -27.65 33.62 4.08
CA GLY A 78 -26.70 32.53 4.31
C GLY A 78 -25.30 33.04 4.70
N GLY A 79 -24.85 34.16 4.13
CA GLY A 79 -23.60 34.81 4.54
C GLY A 79 -23.68 35.45 5.93
N ASN A 80 -24.82 36.05 6.30
CA ASN A 80 -25.02 36.58 7.64
C ASN A 80 -25.02 35.48 8.70
N ASP A 81 -25.73 34.38 8.45
CA ASP A 81 -25.83 33.26 9.39
C ASP A 81 -24.47 32.56 9.53
N LEU A 82 -23.76 32.34 8.42
CA LEU A 82 -22.39 31.82 8.46
C LEU A 82 -21.45 32.74 9.26
N ARG A 83 -21.61 34.07 9.18
CA ARG A 83 -20.79 35.00 9.96
C ARG A 83 -20.99 34.86 11.47
N TRP A 84 -22.16 34.42 11.92
CA TRP A 84 -22.41 34.10 13.33
C TRP A 84 -21.83 32.74 13.74
N MET A 85 -21.73 31.80 12.81
CA MET A 85 -21.21 30.44 13.07
C MET A 85 -19.68 30.37 13.05
N LEU A 86 -19.01 31.11 12.17
CA LEU A 86 -17.55 31.05 11.98
C LEU A 86 -16.68 31.35 13.22
N PRO A 87 -17.09 32.22 14.17
CA PRO A 87 -16.31 32.43 15.39
C PRO A 87 -16.31 31.25 16.35
N GLU A 88 -17.26 30.33 16.22
CA GLU A 88 -17.38 29.19 17.14
C GLU A 88 -16.25 28.18 16.88
N LYS A 89 -15.59 27.74 17.95
CA LYS A 89 -14.36 26.92 17.88
C LYS A 89 -14.58 25.51 17.34
N ASP A 90 -15.82 25.02 17.38
CA ASP A 90 -16.19 23.69 16.91
C ASP A 90 -16.70 23.69 15.45
N VAL A 91 -16.92 24.86 14.85
CA VAL A 91 -17.39 24.98 13.45
C VAL A 91 -16.21 24.96 12.49
N GLN A 92 -16.29 24.08 11.49
CA GLN A 92 -15.35 24.02 10.38
C GLN A 92 -16.10 24.14 9.04
N PHE A 93 -15.95 25.28 8.37
CA PHE A 93 -16.53 25.49 7.04
C PHE A 93 -15.61 24.90 5.96
N VAL A 94 -16.12 23.98 5.12
CA VAL A 94 -15.29 23.21 4.17
C VAL A 94 -15.65 23.39 2.69
N ALA A 95 -16.85 23.89 2.39
CA ALA A 95 -17.34 24.07 1.01
C ALA A 95 -18.43 25.13 0.95
#